data_AF-A0A0N7KRT8-F1
#
_entry.id   AF-A0A0N7KRT8-F1
#
_cell.length_a   1.000
_cell.length_b   1.000
_cell.length_c   1.000
_cell.angle_alpha   90.00
_cell.angle_beta   90.00
_cell.angle_gamma   90.00
#
_symmetry.space_group_name_H-M   'P 1'
#
loop_
_entity.id
_entity.type
_entity.pdbx_description
1 polymer ?
#
loop_
_entity_poly.entity_id
_entity_poly.type
_entity_poly.pdbx_seq_one_letter_code
_entity_poly.pdbx_strand_id
1 'polypeptide(L)' 'MGSFLRKQPSFLLILLILHLGAREASALSSDDEAHLAFKKAVTTSDGIFLNWREQDVYPCNWKVVRCHSHTKRVIYL' A
#
# COMPACT_ATOMS: atom_id res chain seq x y z
N MET A 1 -17.11 -39.64 28.56
CA MET A 1 -16.34 -39.14 27.40
C MET A 1 -17.15 -38.10 26.61
N GLY A 2 -17.44 -36.93 27.19
CA GLY A 2 -18.33 -35.93 26.56
C GLY A 2 -17.81 -34.48 26.62
N SER A 3 -16.73 -34.23 27.36
CA SER A 3 -16.13 -32.90 27.47
C SER A 3 -15.30 -32.49 26.25
N PHE A 4 -14.84 -33.46 25.45
CA PHE A 4 -14.00 -33.21 24.27
C PHE A 4 -14.80 -32.58 23.11
N LEU A 5 -16.05 -33.03 22.91
CA LEU A 5 -16.94 -32.51 21.85
C LEU A 5 -17.44 -31.09 22.13
N ARG A 6 -17.51 -30.65 23.41
CA ARG A 6 -17.95 -29.30 23.77
C ARG A 6 -16.90 -28.23 23.47
N LYS A 7 -15.61 -28.57 23.48
CA LYS A 7 -14.53 -27.60 23.19
C LYS A 7 -14.23 -27.44 21.70
N GLN A 8 -14.53 -28.45 20.89
CA GLN A 8 -14.32 -28.44 19.44
C GLN A 8 -14.95 -27.23 18.70
N PRO A 9 -16.22 -26.82 18.94
CA PRO A 9 -16.78 -25.63 18.30
C PRO A 9 -16.10 -24.32 18.76
N SER A 10 -15.59 -24.27 20.00
CA SER A 10 -14.88 -23.09 20.51
C SER A 10 -13.54 -22.89 19.80
N PHE A 11 -12.79 -23.97 19.54
CA PHE A 11 -11.53 -23.88 18.82
C PHE A 11 -11.74 -23.46 17.36
N LEU A 12 -12.77 -24.00 16.69
CA LEU A 12 -13.12 -23.60 15.33
C LEU A 12 -13.47 -22.11 15.25
N LEU A 13 -14.26 -21.60 16.21
CA LEU A 13 -14.60 -20.19 16.27
C LEU A 13 -13.35 -19.31 16.45
N ILE A 14 -12.45 -19.69 17.35
CA ILE A 14 -11.19 -18.95 17.59
C ILE A 14 -10.33 -18.95 16.32
N LEU A 15 -10.16 -20.09 15.65
CA LEU A 15 -9.42 -20.18 14.38
C LEU A 15 -10.06 -19.32 13.28
N LEU A 16 -11.39 -19.31 13.19
CA LEU A 16 -12.12 -18.48 12.23
C LEU A 16 -11.87 -16.99 12.48
N ILE A 17 -11.97 -16.54 13.74
CA ILE A 17 -11.69 -15.15 14.15
C ILE A 17 -10.23 -14.78 13.82
N LEU A 18 -9.27 -15.65 14.14
CA LEU A 18 -7.86 -15.42 13.83
C LEU A 18 -7.62 -15.32 12.32
N HIS A 19 -8.26 -16.17 11.51
CA HIS A 19 -8.13 -16.12 10.06
C HIS A 19 -8.78 -14.86 9.44
N LEU A 20 -9.95 -14.44 9.93
CA LEU A 20 -10.57 -13.19 9.47
C LEU A 20 -9.73 -11.98 9.87
N GLY A 21 -9.28 -11.90 11.13
CA GLY A 21 -8.44 -10.80 11.61
C GLY A 21 -7.07 -10.74 10.92
N ALA A 22 -6.46 -11.89 10.62
CA ALA A 22 -5.23 -11.93 9.84
C ALA A 22 -5.44 -11.42 8.41
N ARG A 23 -6.59 -11.71 7.78
CA ARG A 23 -6.93 -11.18 6.44
C ARG A 23 -7.10 -9.67 6.45
N GLU A 24 -7.76 -9.09 7.46
CA GLU A 24 -7.91 -7.64 7.57
C GLU A 24 -6.58 -6.93 7.85
N ALA A 25 -5.74 -7.51 8.71
CA ALA A 25 -4.38 -7.00 8.94
C ALA A 25 -3.51 -7.09 7.67
N SER A 26 -3.76 -8.07 6.81
CA SER A 26 -3.16 -8.16 5.47
C SER A 26 -3.78 -7.17 4.47
N ALA A 27 -5.00 -6.72 4.74
CA ALA A 27 -5.80 -5.84 3.87
C ALA A 27 -5.57 -4.36 4.13
N LEU A 28 -4.89 -3.96 5.22
CA LEU A 28 -4.01 -2.79 5.17
C LEU A 28 -2.82 -3.13 4.25
N SER A 29 -3.18 -3.42 3.01
CA SER A 29 -2.31 -4.02 2.03
C SER A 29 -1.27 -2.98 1.65
N SER A 30 -0.13 -3.45 1.13
CA SER A 30 0.91 -2.58 0.58
C SER A 30 0.36 -1.45 -0.32
N ASP A 31 -0.80 -1.68 -0.97
CA ASP A 31 -1.46 -0.71 -1.83
C ASP A 31 -2.16 0.41 -1.05
N ASP A 32 -2.79 0.11 0.09
CA ASP A 32 -3.44 1.12 0.95
C ASP A 32 -2.39 2.03 1.60
N GLU A 33 -1.29 1.45 2.06
CA GLU A 33 -0.13 2.21 2.53
C GLU A 33 0.46 3.08 1.41
N ALA A 34 0.58 2.54 0.19
CA ALA A 34 1.06 3.29 -0.97
C ALA A 34 0.10 4.44 -1.35
N HIS A 35 -1.22 4.21 -1.32
CA HIS A 35 -2.21 5.25 -1.56
C HIS A 35 -2.15 6.36 -0.51
N LEU A 36 -2.01 6.00 0.77
CA LEU A 36 -1.87 6.98 1.85
C LEU A 36 -0.55 7.76 1.75
N ALA A 37 0.55 7.07 1.42
CA ALA A 37 1.86 7.68 1.21
C ALA A 37 1.84 8.66 0.03
N PHE A 38 1.23 8.26 -1.10
CA PHE A 38 1.06 9.12 -2.27
C PHE A 38 0.20 10.35 -1.94
N LYS A 39 -0.95 10.15 -1.28
CA LYS A 39 -1.81 11.25 -0.83
C LYS A 39 -1.05 12.22 0.06
N LYS A 40 -0.29 11.70 1.03
CA LYS A 40 0.54 12.52 1.92
C LYS A 40 1.54 13.32 1.11
N ALA A 41 2.31 12.68 0.22
CA ALA A 41 3.28 13.33 -0.64
C ALA A 41 2.65 14.48 -1.45
N VAL A 42 1.47 14.28 -2.07
CA VAL A 42 0.72 15.32 -2.79
C VAL A 42 0.36 16.49 -1.88
N THR A 43 -0.26 16.22 -0.73
CA THR A 43 -0.74 17.28 0.17
C THR A 43 0.37 18.06 0.88
N THR A 44 1.53 17.44 1.15
CA THR A 44 2.67 18.09 1.81
C THR A 44 3.72 18.61 0.83
N SER A 45 3.40 18.66 -0.46
CA SER A 45 4.38 18.90 -1.52
C SER A 45 4.82 20.35 -1.68
N ASP A 46 4.28 21.32 -0.94
CA ASP A 46 4.56 22.76 -1.13
C ASP A 46 4.53 23.20 -2.62
N GLY A 47 3.62 22.60 -3.40
CA GLY A 47 3.51 22.87 -4.84
C GLY A 47 4.62 22.27 -5.70
N ILE A 48 5.42 21.31 -5.21
CA ILE A 48 6.43 20.58 -5.99
C ILE A 48 5.83 20.05 -7.30
N PHE A 49 4.65 19.45 -7.25
CA PHE A 49 3.98 18.90 -8.43
C PHE A 49 3.54 19.96 -9.46
N LEU A 50 3.56 21.26 -9.12
CA LEU A 50 3.22 22.34 -10.07
C LEU A 50 4.23 22.46 -11.22
N ASN A 51 5.43 21.89 -11.07
CA ASN A 51 6.41 21.87 -12.16
C ASN A 51 6.21 20.68 -13.12
N TRP A 52 5.26 19.78 -12.85
CA TRP A 52 4.95 18.65 -13.72
C TRP A 52 3.97 19.11 -14.77
N ARG A 53 4.43 19.26 -16.01
CA ARG A 53 3.58 19.68 -17.13
C ARG A 53 3.19 18.46 -17.93
N GLU A 54 1.91 18.32 -18.24
CA GLU A 54 1.40 17.26 -19.12
C GLU A 54 2.03 17.29 -20.52
N GLN A 55 2.57 18.45 -20.92
CA GLN A 55 3.26 18.63 -22.20
C GLN A 55 4.70 18.11 -22.19
N ASP A 56 5.28 17.80 -21.03
CA ASP A 56 6.66 17.32 -20.95
C ASP A 56 6.77 15.90 -21.50
N VAL A 57 7.60 15.73 -22.54
CA VAL A 57 7.84 14.41 -23.18
C VAL A 57 8.54 13.43 -22.22
N TYR A 58 9.32 13.95 -21.27
CA TYR A 58 10.14 13.15 -20.38
C TYR A 58 9.86 13.49 -18.90
N PRO A 59 9.18 12.60 -18.15
CA PRO A 59 8.90 12.82 -16.74
C PRO A 59 10.19 12.84 -15.89
N CYS A 60 11.32 12.38 -16.42
CA CYS A 60 12.61 12.41 -15.71
C CYS A 60 13.13 13.82 -15.38
N ASN A 61 12.56 14.86 -15.98
CA ASN A 61 12.90 16.26 -15.70
C ASN A 61 12.00 16.88 -14.63
N TRP A 62 10.96 16.17 -14.21
CA TRP A 62 10.07 16.61 -13.16
C TRP A 62 10.79 16.59 -11.81
N LYS A 63 10.43 17.54 -10.94
CA LYS A 63 11.03 17.61 -9.60
C LYS A 63 10.61 16.35 -8.85
N VAL A 64 11.50 15.83 -8.01
CA VAL A 64 11.39 14.57 -7.23
C VAL A 64 11.30 13.26 -8.02
N VAL A 65 11.13 13.30 -9.34
CA VAL A 65 11.14 12.09 -10.17
C VAL A 65 12.56 11.56 -10.32
N ARG A 66 12.77 10.28 -9.97
CA ARG A 66 14.02 9.58 -10.25
C ARG A 66 13.79 8.55 -11.35
N CYS A 67 14.62 8.62 -12.38
CA CYS A 67 14.62 7.66 -13.47
C CYS A 67 15.81 6.71 -13.40
N HIS A 68 15.61 5.49 -13.88
CA HIS A 68 16.70 4.57 -14.18
C HIS A 68 17.62 5.20 -15.24
N SER A 69 18.92 5.21 -14.96
CA SER A 69 19.93 5.93 -15.76
C SER A 69 19.93 5.52 -17.23
N HIS A 70 19.80 4.21 -17.50
CA HIS A 70 19.92 3.62 -18.83
C HIS A 70 18.61 3.64 -19.63
N THR A 71 17.50 3.27 -19.00
CA THR A 71 16.21 3.06 -19.71
C THR A 71 15.31 4.29 -19.69
N LYS A 72 15.68 5.32 -18.91
CA LYS A 72 14.87 6.53 -18.68
C LYS A 72 13.46 6.26 -18.14
N ARG A 73 13.24 5.08 -17.54
CA ARG A 73 11.98 4.74 -16.86
C ARG A 73 11.96 5.34 -15.47
N VAL A 74 10.83 5.88 -15.04
CA VAL A 74 10.63 6.30 -13.65
C VAL A 74 10.74 5.09 -12.73
N ILE A 75 11.53 5.23 -11.66
CA ILE A 75 11.72 4.20 -10.63
C ILE A 75 11.28 4.67 -9.25
N TYR A 76 11.08 5.98 -9.05
CA TYR A 76 10.67 6.56 -7.78
C TYR A 76 10.09 7.98 -8.00
N LEU A 77 9.13 8.35 -7.14
CA LEU A 77 8.48 9.65 -7.03
C LEU A 77 8.52 10.13 -5.57
#